data_AF-A0A399F5I5-F1
#
_entry.id   AF-A0A399F5I5-F1
#
_cell.length_a   1.000
_cell.length_b   1.000
_cell.length_c   1.000
_cell.angle_alpha   90.00
_cell.angle_beta   90.00
_cell.angle_gamma   90.00
#
_symmetry.space_group_name_H-M   'P 1'
#
loop_
_entity.id
_entity.type
_entity.pdbx_description
1 polymer ?
#
loop_
_entity_poly.entity_id
_entity_poly.type
_entity_poly.pdbx_seq_one_letter_code
_entity_poly.pdbx_strand_id
1 'polypeptide(L)'
;MRASRLNLPPPPHAGLALQRYLKQHDDENASARELLTHIANCQVSSVYRTAFERWKATLKGAIWLEATTRTPLAIGLGNASPIENGLALHHTYGTPYLPGSALKGLLRRVAGRYGLTEREKAVLLGEVPDPKREIQGNAAYLVYWDGWLDPASSVPFQPDVITVHHQNYYGSKGEVWPTDFDDPNPVAFLSVKPGVKFCIPISCPAEGAEDWPYKAAEMLGWGLENLGLGSKTNAGYGYFSDFKIIVPERPKSLKEHVAEAEKQTREVLDQAKDAPSLSKIDDYLPKLEGLEPAVRRSSLEAIKAHLEAMKRWDITKSRCQKIQTLLEE
;
A
#
# COMPACT_ATOMS: atom_id res chain seq x y z
N MET A 1 15.82 -16.96 -26.84
CA MET A 1 15.95 -15.81 -27.76
C MET A 1 17.24 -15.08 -27.38
N ARG A 2 18.31 -15.13 -28.18
CA ARG A 2 19.51 -14.31 -27.92
C ARG A 2 19.11 -12.86 -28.18
N ALA A 3 18.85 -12.10 -27.12
CA ALA A 3 18.59 -10.68 -27.26
C ALA A 3 19.76 -10.04 -28.01
N SER A 4 19.49 -9.35 -29.11
CA SER A 4 20.50 -8.58 -29.85
C SER A 4 21.21 -7.63 -28.90
N ARG A 5 22.52 -7.79 -28.77
CA ARG A 5 23.39 -6.91 -27.98
C ARG A 5 23.54 -5.58 -28.70
N LEU A 6 23.49 -4.48 -27.95
CA LEU A 6 23.72 -3.13 -28.49
C LEU A 6 25.16 -2.71 -28.19
N ASN A 7 25.91 -2.34 -29.22
CA ASN A 7 27.28 -1.80 -29.10
C ASN A 7 27.24 -0.29 -28.85
N LEU A 8 26.54 0.14 -27.80
CA LEU A 8 26.37 1.53 -27.38
C LEU A 8 26.63 1.64 -25.87
N PRO A 9 26.93 2.84 -25.33
CA PRO A 9 27.03 3.01 -23.89
C PRO A 9 25.69 2.68 -23.20
N PRO A 10 25.71 2.00 -22.04
CA PRO A 10 24.49 1.63 -21.33
C PRO A 10 23.67 2.87 -20.94
N PRO A 11 22.33 2.82 -21.08
CA PRO A 11 21.46 3.91 -20.68
C PRO A 11 21.19 3.88 -19.17
N PRO A 12 20.71 5.00 -18.59
CA PRO A 12 20.31 5.04 -17.18
C PRO A 12 19.09 4.15 -16.86
N HIS A 13 18.34 3.71 -17.88
CA HIS A 13 17.20 2.82 -17.70
C HIS A 13 17.68 1.39 -17.38
N ALA A 14 17.64 1.01 -16.10
CA ALA A 14 18.14 -0.27 -15.60
C ALA A 14 17.62 -1.50 -16.37
N GLY A 15 16.31 -1.56 -16.66
CA GLY A 15 15.72 -2.70 -17.37
C GLY A 15 16.28 -2.90 -18.78
N LEU A 16 16.37 -1.82 -19.57
CA LEU A 16 16.98 -1.82 -20.90
C LEU A 16 18.47 -2.15 -20.83
N ALA A 17 19.20 -1.56 -19.87
CA ALA A 17 20.62 -1.83 -19.65
C ALA A 17 20.87 -3.32 -19.38
N LEU A 18 20.16 -3.93 -18.42
CA LEU A 18 20.29 -5.35 -18.09
C LEU A 18 19.94 -6.27 -19.27
N GLN A 19 18.92 -5.92 -20.06
CA GLN A 19 18.45 -6.80 -21.14
C GLN A 19 19.30 -6.74 -22.42
N ARG A 20 19.95 -5.61 -22.72
CA ARG A 20 20.53 -5.36 -24.05
C ARG A 20 22.00 -4.93 -24.07
N TYR A 21 22.58 -4.55 -22.93
CA TYR A 21 23.91 -3.89 -22.88
C TYR A 21 24.99 -4.72 -22.18
N LEU A 22 24.74 -5.99 -21.88
CA LEU A 22 25.80 -6.90 -21.45
C LEU A 22 26.77 -7.15 -22.61
N LYS A 23 28.00 -6.63 -22.50
CA LYS A 23 29.03 -6.69 -23.56
C LYS A 23 29.36 -8.13 -23.95
N GLN A 24 29.72 -8.94 -22.97
CA GLN A 24 30.06 -10.35 -23.14
C GLN A 24 29.76 -11.15 -21.86
N HIS A 25 29.70 -12.46 -22.00
CA HIS A 25 29.76 -13.38 -20.87
C HIS A 25 31.22 -13.78 -20.76
N ASP A 26 31.84 -13.44 -19.64
CA ASP A 26 33.22 -13.74 -19.32
C ASP A 26 33.26 -14.66 -18.08
N ASP A 27 34.25 -15.54 -18.01
CA ASP A 27 34.36 -16.53 -16.93
C ASP A 27 34.47 -15.87 -15.55
N GLU A 28 35.03 -14.65 -15.50
CA GLU A 28 35.14 -13.85 -14.28
C GLU A 28 33.92 -12.97 -14.00
N ASN A 29 32.88 -12.95 -14.83
CA ASN A 29 31.74 -12.02 -14.71
C ASN A 29 32.13 -10.53 -14.62
N ALA A 30 33.28 -10.13 -15.18
CA ALA A 30 33.79 -8.75 -15.13
C ALA A 30 32.87 -7.77 -15.89
N SER A 31 32.39 -8.18 -17.06
CA SER A 31 31.47 -7.40 -17.89
C SER A 31 30.12 -7.18 -17.20
N ALA A 32 29.64 -8.18 -16.46
CA ALA A 32 28.44 -8.05 -15.64
C ALA A 32 28.65 -7.06 -14.49
N ARG A 33 29.78 -7.16 -13.77
CA ARG A 33 30.14 -6.25 -12.68
C ARG A 33 30.23 -4.79 -13.14
N GLU A 34 30.83 -4.54 -14.30
CA GLU A 34 30.90 -3.20 -14.90
C GLU A 34 29.51 -2.64 -15.19
N LEU A 35 28.63 -3.43 -15.81
CA LEU A 35 27.27 -3.03 -16.14
C LEU A 35 26.42 -2.75 -14.87
N LEU A 36 26.52 -3.61 -13.86
CA LEU A 36 25.82 -3.42 -12.59
C LEU A 36 26.29 -2.15 -11.87
N THR A 37 27.60 -1.90 -11.87
CA THR A 37 28.19 -0.69 -11.29
C THR A 37 27.72 0.57 -12.03
N HIS A 38 27.62 0.51 -13.36
CA HIS A 38 27.07 1.60 -14.14
C HIS A 38 25.61 1.88 -13.74
N ILE A 39 24.76 0.85 -13.69
CA ILE A 39 23.34 1.00 -13.33
C ILE A 39 23.18 1.57 -11.91
N ALA A 40 24.00 1.11 -10.96
CA ALA A 40 23.94 1.59 -9.58
C ALA A 40 24.29 3.08 -9.41
N ASN A 41 25.06 3.64 -10.34
CA ASN A 41 25.45 5.06 -10.34
C ASN A 41 24.49 5.94 -11.15
N CYS A 42 23.54 5.35 -11.89
CA CYS A 42 22.59 6.08 -12.69
C CYS A 42 21.41 6.62 -11.86
N GLN A 43 21.00 7.85 -12.17
CA GLN A 43 19.81 8.44 -11.60
C GLN A 43 18.55 8.00 -12.35
N VAL A 44 17.45 7.86 -11.62
CA VAL A 44 16.12 7.65 -12.19
C VAL A 44 15.75 8.82 -13.10
N SER A 45 15.15 8.52 -14.25
CA SER A 45 14.70 9.52 -15.22
C SER A 45 13.72 10.53 -14.59
N SER A 46 13.89 11.81 -14.90
CA SER A 46 13.01 12.89 -14.43
C SER A 46 11.54 12.69 -14.84
N VAL A 47 11.30 12.01 -15.97
CA VAL A 47 9.96 11.67 -16.47
C VAL A 47 9.19 10.78 -15.47
N TYR A 48 9.91 9.97 -14.68
CA TYR A 48 9.29 9.09 -13.67
C TYR A 48 8.46 9.85 -12.66
N ARG A 49 8.92 11.03 -12.22
CA ARG A 49 8.21 11.86 -11.24
C ARG A 49 6.82 12.23 -11.74
N THR A 50 6.71 12.71 -12.98
CA THR A 50 5.42 13.07 -13.58
C THR A 50 4.50 11.85 -13.70
N ALA A 51 5.05 10.69 -14.05
CA ALA A 51 4.29 9.45 -14.12
C ALA A 51 3.78 8.98 -12.76
N PHE A 52 4.62 9.08 -11.72
CA PHE A 52 4.27 8.76 -10.35
C PHE A 52 3.14 9.64 -9.82
N GLU A 53 3.22 10.96 -10.03
CA GLU A 53 2.16 11.89 -9.60
C GLU A 53 0.84 11.61 -10.31
N ARG A 54 0.88 11.33 -11.62
CA ARG A 54 -0.33 10.95 -12.37
C ARG A 54 -0.92 9.64 -11.83
N TRP A 55 -0.10 8.64 -11.58
CA TRP A 55 -0.53 7.36 -11.02
C TRP A 55 -1.17 7.55 -9.62
N LYS A 56 -0.53 8.33 -8.74
CA LYS A 56 -1.07 8.66 -7.43
C LYS A 56 -2.43 9.36 -7.52
N ALA A 57 -2.57 10.31 -8.46
CA ALA A 57 -3.82 11.04 -8.69
C ALA A 57 -4.96 10.16 -9.26
N THR A 58 -4.65 9.06 -9.96
CA THR A 58 -5.67 8.13 -10.47
C THR A 58 -6.29 7.24 -9.39
N LEU A 59 -5.57 6.98 -8.31
CA LEU A 59 -6.02 6.09 -7.22
C LEU A 59 -6.68 6.90 -6.09
N LYS A 60 -7.72 7.67 -6.43
CA LYS A 60 -8.52 8.40 -5.44
C LYS A 60 -9.24 7.40 -4.53
N GLY A 61 -9.14 7.60 -3.21
CA GLY A 61 -9.75 6.70 -2.22
C GLY A 61 -8.91 5.47 -1.84
N ALA A 62 -7.76 5.24 -2.47
CA ALA A 62 -6.84 4.19 -2.03
C ALA A 62 -6.20 4.55 -0.68
N ILE A 63 -6.03 3.55 0.18
CA ILE A 63 -5.21 3.66 1.38
C ILE A 63 -3.76 3.39 0.98
N TRP A 64 -2.86 4.27 1.40
CA TRP A 64 -1.46 4.21 1.03
C TRP A 64 -0.62 3.76 2.20
N LEU A 65 0.11 2.67 2.03
CA LEU A 65 1.20 2.28 2.92
C LEU A 65 2.51 2.79 2.33
N GLU A 66 3.14 3.76 2.98
CA GLU A 66 4.53 4.11 2.72
C GLU A 66 5.43 3.24 3.58
N ALA A 67 6.49 2.68 2.98
CA ALA A 67 7.47 1.83 3.65
C ALA A 67 8.87 2.07 3.09
N THR A 68 9.88 2.07 3.95
CA THR A 68 11.29 2.29 3.57
C THR A 68 12.09 1.01 3.74
N THR A 69 12.96 0.66 2.79
CA THR A 69 13.81 -0.52 2.90
C THR A 69 14.78 -0.36 4.08
N ARG A 70 14.73 -1.27 5.06
CA ARG A 70 15.67 -1.32 6.18
C ARG A 70 16.95 -2.06 5.80
N THR A 71 16.81 -3.08 4.97
CA THR A 71 17.90 -3.93 4.48
C THR A 71 17.91 -3.94 2.95
N PRO A 72 18.98 -4.41 2.29
CA PRO A 72 18.96 -4.57 0.84
C PRO A 72 17.77 -5.42 0.40
N LEU A 73 17.11 -5.02 -0.68
CA LEU A 73 15.95 -5.71 -1.23
C LEU A 73 16.32 -6.37 -2.55
N ALA A 74 16.21 -7.69 -2.58
CA ALA A 74 16.40 -8.51 -3.77
C ALA A 74 15.05 -9.10 -4.19
N ILE A 75 14.36 -8.45 -5.13
CA ILE A 75 12.99 -8.83 -5.53
C ILE A 75 12.95 -9.22 -7.01
N GLY A 76 12.39 -10.39 -7.32
CA GLY A 76 12.35 -10.88 -8.70
C GLY A 76 13.70 -11.38 -9.23
N LEU A 77 14.57 -11.91 -8.35
CA LEU A 77 15.85 -12.53 -8.76
C LEU A 77 15.67 -13.66 -9.79
N GLY A 78 14.53 -14.38 -9.74
CA GLY A 78 14.20 -15.42 -10.71
C GLY A 78 13.69 -14.91 -12.06
N ASN A 79 13.58 -13.60 -12.27
CA ASN A 79 13.21 -13.05 -13.57
C ASN A 79 14.33 -13.30 -14.59
N ALA A 80 13.96 -13.65 -15.81
CA ALA A 80 14.93 -13.90 -16.88
C ALA A 80 15.81 -12.67 -17.13
N SER A 81 17.12 -12.87 -17.07
CA SER A 81 18.14 -11.83 -17.24
C SER A 81 19.35 -12.41 -17.97
N PRO A 82 20.03 -11.64 -18.85
CA PRO A 82 21.31 -12.05 -19.42
C PRO A 82 22.42 -12.29 -18.37
N ILE A 83 22.26 -11.78 -17.15
CA ILE A 83 23.22 -11.96 -16.03
C ILE A 83 22.69 -13.04 -15.06
N GLU A 84 21.73 -13.88 -15.49
CA GLU A 84 21.04 -14.93 -14.73
C GLU A 84 20.15 -14.45 -13.56
N ASN A 85 20.58 -13.41 -12.85
CA ASN A 85 19.82 -12.75 -11.80
C ASN A 85 19.04 -11.56 -12.35
N GLY A 86 17.72 -11.64 -12.24
CA GLY A 86 16.81 -10.54 -12.56
C GLY A 86 16.55 -9.59 -11.38
N LEU A 87 15.76 -8.55 -11.65
CA LEU A 87 15.19 -7.67 -10.62
C LEU A 87 13.78 -7.26 -11.10
N ALA A 88 12.84 -7.04 -10.19
CA ALA A 88 11.53 -6.51 -10.53
C ALA A 88 11.67 -5.02 -10.88
N LEU A 89 11.74 -4.74 -12.18
CA LEU A 89 11.92 -3.41 -12.74
C LEU A 89 10.69 -2.99 -13.53
N HIS A 90 10.23 -1.77 -13.31
CA HIS A 90 9.16 -1.18 -14.08
C HIS A 90 9.62 -1.04 -15.54
N HIS A 91 8.91 -1.68 -16.45
CA HIS A 91 9.33 -1.80 -17.85
C HIS A 91 9.61 -0.46 -18.54
N THR A 92 8.77 0.55 -18.29
CA THR A 92 8.85 1.88 -18.93
C THR A 92 9.87 2.83 -18.31
N TYR A 93 10.12 2.72 -16.99
CA TYR A 93 10.89 3.73 -16.24
C TYR A 93 12.22 3.19 -15.70
N GLY A 94 12.41 1.87 -15.72
CA GLY A 94 13.61 1.22 -15.19
C GLY A 94 13.76 1.34 -13.68
N THR A 95 12.71 1.75 -12.96
CA THR A 95 12.70 1.85 -11.50
C THR A 95 12.39 0.50 -10.87
N PRO A 96 12.89 0.20 -9.66
CA PRO A 96 12.41 -0.96 -8.92
C PRO A 96 10.95 -0.75 -8.51
N TYR A 97 10.20 -1.84 -8.42
CA TYR A 97 8.85 -1.82 -7.86
C TYR A 97 8.58 -3.08 -7.04
N LEU A 98 7.56 -3.03 -6.20
CA LEU A 98 7.07 -4.15 -5.41
C LEU A 98 5.85 -4.75 -6.10
N PRO A 99 5.92 -5.96 -6.68
CA PRO A 99 4.76 -6.55 -7.34
C PRO A 99 3.59 -6.75 -6.36
N GLY A 100 2.39 -6.34 -6.75
CA GLY A 100 1.16 -6.50 -5.95
C GLY A 100 0.87 -7.96 -5.62
N SER A 101 1.25 -8.88 -6.52
CA SER A 101 1.19 -10.32 -6.27
C SER A 101 2.13 -10.78 -5.14
N ALA A 102 3.34 -10.22 -5.05
CA ALA A 102 4.29 -10.52 -3.98
C ALA A 102 3.79 -9.94 -2.64
N LEU A 103 3.24 -8.73 -2.65
CA LEU A 103 2.62 -8.09 -1.48
C LEU A 103 1.41 -8.90 -0.98
N LYS A 104 0.51 -9.33 -1.88
CA LYS A 104 -0.62 -10.20 -1.54
C LYS A 104 -0.16 -11.56 -1.01
N GLY A 105 0.89 -12.13 -1.60
CA GLY A 105 1.49 -13.39 -1.13
C GLY A 105 2.08 -13.27 0.29
N LEU A 106 2.77 -12.16 0.57
CA LEU A 106 3.25 -11.83 1.92
C LEU A 106 2.08 -11.71 2.90
N LEU A 107 1.04 -10.96 2.53
CA LEU A 107 -0.14 -10.81 3.35
C LEU A 107 -0.83 -12.16 3.64
N ARG A 108 -0.86 -13.09 2.68
CA ARG A 108 -1.37 -14.45 2.90
C ARG A 108 -0.57 -15.21 3.97
N ARG A 109 0.75 -15.03 4.03
CA ARG A 109 1.59 -15.61 5.10
C ARG A 109 1.30 -14.97 6.45
N VAL A 110 1.06 -13.65 6.47
CA VAL A 110 0.70 -12.90 7.69
C VAL A 110 -0.69 -13.33 8.20
N ALA A 111 -1.67 -13.51 7.32
CA ALA A 111 -3.04 -13.88 7.67
C ALA A 111 -3.12 -15.20 8.46
N GLY A 112 -2.21 -16.15 8.20
CA GLY A 112 -2.10 -17.39 8.97
C GLY A 112 -1.66 -17.19 10.43
N ARG A 113 -1.09 -16.02 10.77
CA ARG A 113 -0.61 -15.67 12.12
C ARG A 113 -1.54 -14.72 12.87
N TYR A 114 -2.43 -14.02 12.16
CA TYR A 114 -3.27 -12.95 12.70
C TYR A 114 -4.61 -13.41 13.28
N GLY A 115 -4.82 -14.72 13.45
CA GLY A 115 -6.06 -15.25 14.05
C GLY A 115 -7.34 -14.91 13.29
N LEU A 116 -7.23 -14.57 11.99
CA LEU A 116 -8.38 -14.15 11.17
C LEU A 116 -9.37 -15.31 10.96
N THR A 117 -10.65 -14.98 10.98
CA THR A 117 -11.73 -15.87 10.55
C THR A 117 -11.62 -16.18 9.05
N GLU A 118 -12.21 -17.29 8.60
CA GLU A 118 -12.22 -17.62 7.17
C GLU A 118 -12.91 -16.56 6.31
N ARG A 119 -13.97 -15.92 6.84
CA ARG A 119 -14.65 -14.81 6.16
C ARG A 119 -13.74 -13.59 5.97
N GLU A 120 -12.97 -13.22 6.99
CA GLU A 120 -12.01 -12.12 6.89
C GLU A 120 -10.89 -12.44 5.87
N LYS A 121 -10.41 -13.68 5.85
CA LYS A 121 -9.42 -14.13 4.87
C LYS A 121 -9.99 -14.07 3.45
N ALA A 122 -11.23 -14.49 3.25
CA ALA A 122 -11.92 -14.41 1.97
C ALA A 122 -12.02 -12.96 1.47
N VAL A 123 -12.41 -12.02 2.35
CA VAL A 123 -12.47 -10.59 2.00
C VAL A 123 -11.10 -10.07 1.58
N LEU A 124 -10.06 -10.33 2.38
CA LEU A 124 -8.71 -9.80 2.16
C LEU A 124 -7.98 -10.45 0.98
N LEU A 125 -8.12 -11.76 0.79
CA LEU A 125 -7.24 -12.54 -0.09
C LEU A 125 -7.97 -13.33 -1.17
N GLY A 126 -9.29 -13.49 -1.06
CA GLY A 126 -10.09 -14.40 -1.86
C GLY A 126 -9.87 -15.86 -1.47
N GLU A 127 -10.82 -16.70 -1.85
CA GLU A 127 -10.80 -18.15 -1.68
C GLU A 127 -10.35 -18.84 -2.95
N VAL A 128 -9.48 -19.84 -2.78
CA VAL A 128 -9.05 -20.68 -3.89
C VAL A 128 -10.14 -21.75 -4.10
N PRO A 129 -10.56 -22.02 -5.35
CA PRO A 129 -11.49 -23.11 -5.61
C PRO A 129 -10.92 -24.44 -5.10
N ASP A 130 -11.71 -25.18 -4.32
CA ASP A 130 -11.34 -26.52 -3.87
C ASP A 130 -12.40 -27.53 -4.36
N PRO A 131 -12.11 -28.28 -5.43
CA PRO A 131 -13.03 -29.29 -5.97
C PRO A 131 -13.37 -30.39 -4.96
N LYS A 132 -12.49 -30.66 -3.98
CA LYS A 132 -12.73 -31.71 -2.97
C LYS A 132 -13.66 -31.26 -1.85
N ARG A 133 -13.80 -29.95 -1.64
CA ARG A 133 -14.66 -29.34 -0.61
C ARG A 133 -15.89 -28.65 -1.21
N GLU A 134 -16.10 -28.76 -2.52
CA GLU A 134 -17.17 -28.06 -3.27
C GLU A 134 -17.18 -26.54 -3.07
N ILE A 135 -16.02 -25.94 -2.79
CA ILE A 135 -15.90 -24.48 -2.61
C ILE A 135 -15.68 -23.84 -3.98
N GLN A 136 -16.66 -23.07 -4.44
CA GLN A 136 -16.46 -22.14 -5.55
C GLN A 136 -15.55 -21.01 -5.07
N GLY A 137 -14.34 -20.91 -5.65
CA GLY A 137 -13.41 -19.84 -5.30
C GLY A 137 -13.96 -18.46 -5.66
N ASN A 138 -13.56 -17.45 -4.90
CA ASN A 138 -13.95 -16.06 -5.12
C ASN A 138 -12.72 -15.14 -5.18
N ALA A 139 -12.86 -14.03 -5.90
CA ALA A 139 -11.83 -12.99 -5.90
C ALA A 139 -11.79 -12.29 -4.53
N ALA A 140 -10.62 -11.75 -4.19
CA ALA A 140 -10.52 -10.83 -3.06
C ALA A 140 -11.35 -9.57 -3.35
N TYR A 141 -11.92 -8.98 -2.31
CA TYR A 141 -12.60 -7.69 -2.42
C TYR A 141 -11.59 -6.53 -2.49
N LEU A 142 -10.32 -6.78 -2.16
CA LEU A 142 -9.27 -5.76 -2.18
C LEU A 142 -8.39 -5.93 -3.42
N VAL A 143 -7.96 -4.79 -3.96
CA VAL A 143 -6.98 -4.70 -5.04
C VAL A 143 -5.64 -4.28 -4.43
N TYR A 144 -4.63 -5.14 -4.59
CA TYR A 144 -3.25 -4.90 -4.19
C TYR A 144 -2.48 -4.42 -5.41
N TRP A 145 -2.27 -3.12 -5.50
CA TRP A 145 -1.51 -2.52 -6.58
C TRP A 145 -0.01 -2.75 -6.38
N ASP A 146 0.74 -2.56 -7.45
CA ASP A 146 2.19 -2.54 -7.39
C ASP A 146 2.68 -1.36 -6.52
N GLY A 147 3.63 -1.61 -5.63
CA GLY A 147 4.29 -0.58 -4.83
C GLY A 147 5.36 0.13 -5.65
N TRP A 148 5.17 1.42 -5.92
CA TRP A 148 6.09 2.22 -6.74
C TRP A 148 7.12 2.94 -5.87
N LEU A 149 8.32 3.14 -6.43
CA LEU A 149 9.40 3.91 -5.83
C LEU A 149 8.98 5.37 -5.57
N ASP A 150 9.30 5.94 -4.41
CA ASP A 150 9.15 7.37 -4.20
C ASP A 150 10.17 8.15 -5.06
N PRO A 151 9.76 9.12 -5.90
CA PRO A 151 10.65 9.91 -6.76
C PRO A 151 11.75 10.70 -6.03
N ALA A 152 11.67 10.88 -4.70
CA ALA A 152 12.76 11.42 -3.89
C ALA A 152 13.97 10.46 -3.82
N SER A 153 13.76 9.16 -4.03
CA SER A 153 14.81 8.14 -4.08
C SER A 153 15.44 8.07 -5.48
N SER A 154 16.32 9.02 -5.82
CA SER A 154 16.86 9.18 -7.18
C SER A 154 17.86 8.12 -7.62
N VAL A 155 18.54 7.44 -6.69
CA VAL A 155 19.54 6.39 -6.99
C VAL A 155 19.23 5.16 -6.14
N PRO A 156 18.31 4.27 -6.57
CA PRO A 156 17.76 3.23 -5.71
C PRO A 156 18.57 1.92 -5.68
N PHE A 157 19.55 1.74 -6.57
CA PHE A 157 20.24 0.47 -6.74
C PHE A 157 21.62 0.43 -6.08
N GLN A 158 22.10 -0.77 -5.79
CA GLN A 158 23.48 -1.06 -5.42
C GLN A 158 23.92 -2.39 -6.05
N PRO A 159 25.20 -2.56 -6.40
CA PRO A 159 25.74 -3.87 -6.74
C PRO A 159 25.91 -4.69 -5.47
N ASP A 160 25.72 -6.01 -5.60
CA ASP A 160 25.81 -6.95 -4.49
C ASP A 160 26.41 -8.27 -4.98
N VAL A 161 26.90 -9.11 -4.09
CA VAL A 161 27.59 -10.37 -4.45
C VAL A 161 27.15 -11.53 -3.57
N ILE A 162 26.96 -12.69 -4.19
CA ILE A 162 26.88 -13.97 -3.47
C ILE A 162 27.96 -14.88 -3.93
N THR A 163 28.68 -15.47 -2.98
CA THR A 163 29.72 -16.44 -3.24
C THR A 163 29.21 -17.82 -2.84
N VAL A 164 29.06 -18.72 -3.81
CA VAL A 164 28.76 -20.13 -3.54
C VAL A 164 30.09 -20.88 -3.51
N HIS A 165 30.38 -21.53 -2.38
CA HIS A 165 31.62 -22.30 -2.21
C HIS A 165 31.52 -23.72 -2.76
N HIS A 166 30.40 -24.42 -2.52
CA HIS A 166 30.26 -25.84 -2.90
C HIS A 166 29.29 -26.05 -4.07
N GLN A 167 29.55 -25.43 -5.21
CA GLN A 167 28.65 -25.51 -6.38
C GLN A 167 28.42 -26.94 -6.86
N ASN A 168 29.48 -27.75 -6.89
CA ASN A 168 29.40 -29.15 -7.34
C ASN A 168 28.50 -29.99 -6.42
N TYR A 169 28.61 -29.80 -5.10
CA TYR A 169 27.75 -30.45 -4.11
C TYR A 169 26.26 -30.14 -4.36
N TYR A 170 25.92 -28.86 -4.51
CA TYR A 170 24.54 -28.43 -4.75
C TYR A 170 24.03 -28.87 -6.13
N GLY A 171 24.87 -28.75 -7.17
CA GLY A 171 24.53 -29.12 -8.55
C GLY A 171 24.31 -30.61 -8.73
N SER A 172 25.11 -31.44 -8.06
CA SER A 172 25.00 -32.91 -8.07
C SER A 172 23.99 -33.44 -7.04
N LYS A 173 23.24 -32.56 -6.35
CA LYS A 173 22.29 -32.93 -5.29
C LYS A 173 22.90 -33.84 -4.21
N GLY A 174 24.16 -33.61 -3.87
CA GLY A 174 24.87 -34.34 -2.81
C GLY A 174 25.65 -35.57 -3.24
N GLU A 175 25.71 -35.90 -4.54
CA GLU A 175 26.59 -36.98 -5.04
C GLU A 175 28.08 -36.68 -4.88
N VAL A 176 28.48 -35.41 -5.03
CA VAL A 176 29.86 -34.95 -4.80
C VAL A 176 29.92 -34.32 -3.42
N TRP A 177 30.76 -34.84 -2.53
CA TRP A 177 30.93 -34.28 -1.18
C TRP A 177 31.55 -32.88 -1.23
N PRO A 178 31.11 -31.95 -0.36
CA PRO A 178 31.69 -30.61 -0.31
C PRO A 178 33.11 -30.71 0.26
N THR A 179 34.08 -30.02 -0.36
CA THR A 179 35.47 -30.02 0.11
C THR A 179 35.94 -28.62 0.46
N ASP A 180 36.89 -28.52 1.39
CA ASP A 180 37.46 -27.23 1.82
C ASP A 180 38.30 -26.54 0.74
N PHE A 181 38.57 -27.22 -0.38
CA PHE A 181 39.36 -26.70 -1.50
C PHE A 181 38.49 -26.36 -2.72
N ASP A 182 37.16 -26.36 -2.58
CA ASP A 182 36.26 -25.93 -3.64
C ASP A 182 36.43 -24.42 -3.89
N ASP A 183 36.63 -24.04 -5.16
CA ASP A 183 36.81 -22.64 -5.52
C ASP A 183 35.51 -21.83 -5.28
N PRO A 184 35.60 -20.66 -4.62
CA PRO A 184 34.45 -19.77 -4.49
C PRO A 184 34.02 -19.25 -5.86
N ASN A 185 32.71 -19.25 -6.13
CA ASN A 185 32.16 -18.61 -7.32
C ASN A 185 31.33 -17.37 -6.94
N PRO A 186 31.91 -16.15 -7.03
CA PRO A 186 31.22 -14.90 -6.77
C PRO A 186 30.29 -14.52 -7.93
N VAL A 187 29.00 -14.46 -7.64
CA VAL A 187 27.96 -14.05 -8.57
C VAL A 187 27.45 -12.67 -8.17
N ALA A 188 27.77 -11.67 -8.99
CA ALA A 188 27.30 -10.31 -8.81
C ALA A 188 25.83 -10.17 -9.26
N PHE A 189 25.05 -9.38 -8.53
CA PHE A 189 23.67 -9.07 -8.88
C PHE A 189 23.30 -7.65 -8.45
N LEU A 190 22.15 -7.16 -8.93
CA LEU A 190 21.62 -5.86 -8.55
C LEU A 190 20.63 -6.02 -7.39
N SER A 191 20.78 -5.20 -6.34
CA SER A 191 19.79 -5.08 -5.26
C SER A 191 19.33 -3.63 -5.10
N VAL A 192 18.18 -3.43 -4.47
CA VAL A 192 17.74 -2.11 -4.05
C VAL A 192 18.37 -1.80 -2.70
N LYS A 193 19.00 -0.63 -2.57
CA LYS A 193 19.73 -0.25 -1.37
C LYS A 193 18.81 0.00 -0.16
N PRO A 194 19.32 -0.06 1.08
CA PRO A 194 18.61 0.45 2.25
C PRO A 194 18.28 1.95 2.15
N GLY A 195 17.22 2.40 2.82
CA GLY A 195 16.77 3.79 2.83
C GLY A 195 15.94 4.20 1.61
N VAL A 196 15.47 3.24 0.80
CA VAL A 196 14.65 3.50 -0.38
C VAL A 196 13.17 3.36 -0.02
N LYS A 197 12.40 4.42 -0.27
CA LYS A 197 10.98 4.46 0.06
C LYS A 197 10.09 4.00 -1.09
N PHE A 198 9.07 3.21 -0.77
CA PHE A 198 8.02 2.75 -1.68
C PHE A 198 6.65 3.20 -1.18
N CYS A 199 5.75 3.52 -2.12
CA CYS A 199 4.35 3.83 -1.87
C CYS A 199 3.48 2.68 -2.39
N ILE A 200 2.72 2.05 -1.50
CA ILE A 200 1.91 0.86 -1.77
C ILE A 200 0.43 1.21 -1.63
N PRO A 201 -0.33 1.32 -2.73
CA PRO A 201 -1.77 1.56 -2.65
C PRO A 201 -2.54 0.26 -2.48
N ILE A 202 -3.55 0.31 -1.61
CA ILE A 202 -4.55 -0.74 -1.44
C ILE A 202 -5.93 -0.09 -1.60
N SER A 203 -6.75 -0.61 -2.49
CA SER A 203 -8.10 -0.09 -2.73
C SER A 203 -9.15 -1.18 -2.58
N CYS A 204 -10.35 -0.80 -2.18
CA CYS A 204 -11.53 -1.64 -2.21
C CYS A 204 -12.58 -0.97 -3.12
N PRO A 205 -13.17 -1.69 -4.10
CA PRO A 205 -14.22 -1.15 -4.96
C PRO A 205 -15.58 -1.08 -4.25
N ALA A 206 -15.73 -1.70 -3.07
CA ALA A 206 -16.96 -1.65 -2.30
C ALA A 206 -17.07 -0.32 -1.52
N GLU A 207 -18.25 0.31 -1.58
CA GLU A 207 -18.54 1.54 -0.84
C GLU A 207 -18.61 1.29 0.67
N GLY A 208 -18.04 2.20 1.47
CA GLY A 208 -18.09 2.14 2.94
C GLY A 208 -17.27 1.00 3.56
N ALA A 209 -16.31 0.45 2.82
CA ALA A 209 -15.47 -0.69 3.22
C ALA A 209 -13.99 -0.32 3.46
N GLU A 210 -13.71 0.95 3.79
CA GLU A 210 -12.35 1.51 3.92
C GLU A 210 -11.54 0.90 5.06
N ASP A 211 -12.22 0.33 6.07
CA ASP A 211 -11.57 -0.39 7.18
C ASP A 211 -10.77 -1.59 6.69
N TRP A 212 -11.17 -2.21 5.57
CA TRP A 212 -10.49 -3.39 5.06
C TRP A 212 -9.14 -3.08 4.41
N PRO A 213 -9.01 -2.12 3.47
CA PRO A 213 -7.70 -1.67 3.01
C PRO A 213 -6.79 -1.17 4.13
N TYR A 214 -7.35 -0.56 5.17
CA TYR A 214 -6.58 -0.10 6.33
C TYR A 214 -5.99 -1.29 7.10
N LYS A 215 -6.84 -2.27 7.46
CA LYS A 215 -6.41 -3.52 8.10
C LYS A 215 -5.38 -4.27 7.26
N ALA A 216 -5.57 -4.30 5.93
CA ALA A 216 -4.61 -4.91 5.02
C ALA A 216 -3.26 -4.17 5.02
N ALA A 217 -3.26 -2.84 5.06
CA ALA A 217 -2.04 -2.04 5.15
C ALA A 217 -1.29 -2.27 6.47
N GLU A 218 -2.00 -2.36 7.61
CA GLU A 218 -1.39 -2.67 8.90
C GLU A 218 -0.74 -4.07 8.91
N MET A 219 -1.48 -5.07 8.46
CA MET A 219 -0.96 -6.44 8.35
C MET A 219 0.23 -6.53 7.39
N LEU A 220 0.18 -5.80 6.28
CA LEU A 220 1.26 -5.78 5.30
C LEU A 220 2.50 -5.08 5.89
N GLY A 221 2.34 -3.96 6.61
CA GLY A 221 3.42 -3.29 7.34
C GLY A 221 4.12 -4.24 8.30
N TRP A 222 3.34 -4.95 9.13
CA TRP A 222 3.90 -5.97 10.03
C TRP A 222 4.63 -7.09 9.26
N GLY A 223 4.07 -7.55 8.13
CA GLY A 223 4.70 -8.56 7.28
C GLY A 223 6.04 -8.10 6.70
N LEU A 224 6.11 -6.87 6.21
CA LEU A 224 7.32 -6.27 5.65
C LEU A 224 8.41 -6.08 6.72
N GLU A 225 8.03 -5.80 7.96
CA GLU A 225 8.95 -5.64 9.08
C GLU A 225 9.51 -6.98 9.60
N ASN A 226 8.67 -8.02 9.65
CA ASN A 226 8.95 -9.25 10.41
C ASN A 226 9.25 -10.48 9.54
N LEU A 227 8.65 -10.57 8.35
CA LEU A 227 8.81 -11.73 7.46
C LEU A 227 9.70 -11.43 6.24
N GLY A 228 9.80 -10.15 5.87
CA GLY A 228 10.52 -9.71 4.68
C GLY A 228 9.80 -10.02 3.37
N LEU A 229 10.17 -9.27 2.32
CA LEU A 229 9.63 -9.38 0.98
C LEU A 229 10.75 -9.65 -0.04
N GLY A 230 10.50 -10.54 -0.99
CA GLY A 230 11.44 -10.89 -2.04
C GLY A 230 12.24 -12.16 -1.73
N SER A 231 13.44 -12.25 -2.29
CA SER A 231 14.34 -13.38 -2.18
C SER A 231 15.35 -13.18 -1.05
N LYS A 232 15.96 -14.27 -0.59
CA LYS A 232 17.07 -14.28 0.38
C LYS A 232 16.71 -13.64 1.74
N THR A 233 15.44 -13.72 2.15
CA THR A 233 14.97 -13.20 3.45
C THR A 233 15.71 -13.84 4.64
N ASN A 234 16.03 -15.14 4.54
CA ASN A 234 16.81 -15.84 5.57
C ASN A 234 18.24 -15.29 5.74
N ALA A 235 18.79 -14.65 4.70
CA ALA A 235 20.08 -13.98 4.74
C ALA A 235 19.97 -12.49 5.14
N GLY A 236 18.78 -12.03 5.54
CA GLY A 236 18.55 -10.66 6.00
C GLY A 236 18.09 -9.68 4.92
N TYR A 237 17.73 -10.13 3.71
CA TYR A 237 17.23 -9.24 2.65
C TYR A 237 15.72 -8.96 2.78
N GLY A 238 15.29 -7.81 2.27
CA GLY A 238 13.89 -7.52 2.00
C GLY A 238 13.05 -7.06 3.20
N TYR A 239 13.67 -6.58 4.27
CA TYR A 239 12.97 -6.01 5.43
C TYR A 239 12.79 -4.50 5.31
N PHE A 240 11.71 -3.99 5.90
CA PHE A 240 11.33 -2.57 5.84
C PHE A 240 11.19 -1.94 7.23
N SER A 241 11.18 -0.61 7.27
CA SER A 241 10.95 0.26 8.42
C SER A 241 10.19 1.53 8.02
N ASP A 242 9.94 2.41 8.98
CA ASP A 242 9.39 3.75 8.77
C ASP A 242 8.02 3.73 8.06
N PHE A 243 7.11 2.91 8.59
CA PHE A 243 5.79 2.72 8.02
C PHE A 243 4.88 3.92 8.30
N LYS A 244 4.17 4.36 7.26
CA LYS A 244 3.13 5.39 7.38
C LYS A 244 1.91 4.97 6.56
N ILE A 245 0.77 4.84 7.23
CA ILE A 245 -0.51 4.62 6.56
C ILE A 245 -1.18 5.98 6.35
N ILE A 246 -1.45 6.32 5.09
CA ILE A 246 -2.16 7.53 4.70
C ILE A 246 -3.54 7.10 4.25
N VAL A 247 -4.54 7.53 5.02
CA VAL A 247 -5.95 7.32 4.71
C VAL A 247 -6.44 8.59 4.00
N PRO A 248 -7.06 8.49 2.81
CA PRO A 248 -7.66 9.63 2.17
C PRO A 248 -8.83 10.14 3.02
N GLU A 249 -9.10 11.44 2.99
CA GLU A 249 -10.32 11.98 3.61
C GLU A 249 -11.54 11.33 2.93
N ARG A 250 -12.22 10.45 3.68
CA ARG A 250 -13.45 9.81 3.22
C ARG A 250 -14.58 10.85 3.28
N PRO A 251 -15.34 11.07 2.20
CA PRO A 251 -16.61 11.78 2.31
C PRO A 251 -17.53 10.96 3.21
N LYS A 252 -17.96 11.55 4.34
CA LYS A 252 -18.83 10.87 5.30
C LYS A 252 -20.13 10.46 4.58
N SER A 253 -20.62 9.27 4.87
CA SER A 253 -21.92 8.82 4.36
C SER A 253 -23.04 9.66 4.99
N LEU A 254 -24.21 9.71 4.34
CA LEU A 254 -25.40 10.35 4.91
C LEU A 254 -25.71 9.86 6.34
N LYS A 255 -25.55 8.55 6.60
CA LYS A 255 -25.76 7.97 7.94
C LYS A 255 -24.77 8.48 8.98
N GLU A 256 -23.50 8.63 8.59
CA GLU A 256 -22.46 9.16 9.49
C GLU A 256 -22.65 10.66 9.72
N HIS A 257 -23.05 11.40 8.69
CA HIS A 257 -23.45 12.80 8.83
C HIS A 257 -24.65 12.96 9.78
N VAL A 258 -25.68 12.11 9.65
CA VAL A 258 -26.83 12.09 10.58
C VAL A 258 -26.37 11.77 12.01
N ALA A 259 -25.59 10.70 12.21
CA ALA A 259 -25.13 10.29 13.54
C ALA A 259 -24.24 11.34 14.21
N GLU A 260 -23.40 12.04 13.45
CA GLU A 260 -22.57 13.13 13.95
C GLU A 260 -23.40 14.36 14.31
N ALA A 261 -24.36 14.74 13.46
CA ALA A 261 -25.29 15.82 13.75
C ALA A 261 -26.13 15.51 15.00
N GLU A 262 -26.61 14.26 15.15
CA GLU A 262 -27.34 13.81 16.34
C GLU A 262 -26.48 13.85 17.60
N LYS A 263 -25.22 13.42 17.51
CA LYS A 263 -24.28 13.48 18.63
C LYS A 263 -24.01 14.92 19.07
N GLN A 264 -23.70 15.82 18.13
CA GLN A 264 -23.49 17.23 18.43
C GLN A 264 -24.75 17.87 19.01
N THR A 265 -25.92 17.55 18.44
CA THR A 265 -27.21 18.01 18.95
C THR A 265 -27.42 17.55 20.39
N ARG A 266 -27.13 16.28 20.70
CA ARG A 266 -27.25 15.75 22.06
C ARG A 266 -26.33 16.46 23.05
N GLU A 267 -25.09 16.78 22.65
CA GLU A 267 -24.15 17.56 23.46
C GLU A 267 -24.66 18.98 23.73
N VAL A 268 -25.25 19.63 22.72
CA VAL A 268 -25.87 20.96 22.87
C VAL A 268 -27.10 20.91 23.78
N LEU A 269 -27.95 19.88 23.63
CA LEU A 269 -29.14 19.70 24.46
C LEU A 269 -28.79 19.41 25.92
N ASP A 270 -27.73 18.62 26.18
CA ASP A 270 -27.25 18.36 27.55
C ASP A 270 -26.74 19.65 28.24
N GLN A 271 -26.24 20.59 27.44
CA GLN A 271 -25.83 21.91 27.91
C GLN A 271 -26.97 22.93 28.01
N ALA A 272 -28.14 22.65 27.43
CA ALA A 272 -29.29 23.55 27.36
C ALA A 272 -30.43 23.09 28.29
N LYS A 273 -30.12 22.88 29.57
CA LYS A 273 -31.05 22.36 30.59
C LYS A 273 -31.93 23.41 31.27
N ASP A 274 -31.59 24.69 31.17
CA ASP A 274 -32.30 25.79 31.83
C ASP A 274 -32.55 26.99 30.89
N ALA A 275 -33.50 27.86 31.24
CA ALA A 275 -33.87 29.04 30.46
C ALA A 275 -32.71 29.92 29.95
N PRO A 276 -31.68 30.27 30.75
CA PRO A 276 -30.54 31.07 30.26
C PRO A 276 -29.59 30.30 29.32
N SER A 277 -29.59 28.97 29.39
CA SER A 277 -28.72 28.12 28.56
C SER A 277 -29.30 27.80 27.18
N LEU A 278 -30.55 28.19 26.92
CA LEU A 278 -31.23 27.97 25.65
C LEU A 278 -30.62 28.75 24.47
N SER A 279 -29.83 29.80 24.73
CA SER A 279 -29.10 30.52 23.67
C SER A 279 -28.11 29.62 22.92
N LYS A 280 -27.63 28.54 23.55
CA LYS A 280 -26.77 27.55 22.89
C LYS A 280 -27.47 26.84 21.73
N ILE A 281 -28.79 26.68 21.80
CA ILE A 281 -29.58 26.14 20.69
C ILE A 281 -29.63 27.17 19.55
N ASP A 282 -29.81 28.45 19.88
CA ASP A 282 -29.80 29.53 18.88
C ASP A 282 -28.46 29.64 18.15
N ASP A 283 -27.34 29.47 18.87
CA ASP A 283 -25.98 29.47 18.32
C ASP A 283 -25.72 28.25 17.42
N TYR A 284 -26.41 27.14 17.67
CA TYR A 284 -26.24 25.89 16.93
C TYR A 284 -27.14 25.80 15.69
N LEU A 285 -28.32 26.43 15.69
CA LEU A 285 -29.28 26.37 14.57
C LEU A 285 -28.70 26.76 13.20
N PRO A 286 -27.86 27.80 13.06
CA PRO A 286 -27.21 28.12 11.78
C PRO A 286 -26.33 27.00 11.24
N LYS A 287 -25.73 26.18 12.12
CA LYS A 287 -24.92 25.02 11.70
C LYS A 287 -25.80 23.92 11.11
N LEU A 288 -26.97 23.66 11.70
CA LEU A 288 -27.95 22.69 11.19
C LEU A 288 -28.58 23.16 9.87
N GLU A 289 -28.84 24.47 9.74
CA GLU A 289 -29.38 25.07 8.52
C GLU A 289 -28.47 24.84 7.30
N GLY A 290 -27.14 24.89 7.49
CA GLY A 290 -26.15 24.61 6.44
C GLY A 290 -25.99 23.13 6.05
N LEU A 291 -26.66 22.20 6.73
CA LEU A 291 -26.65 20.77 6.39
C LEU A 291 -27.81 20.40 5.46
N GLU A 292 -27.63 19.31 4.69
CA GLU A 292 -28.68 18.79 3.82
C GLU A 292 -29.94 18.37 4.62
N PRO A 293 -31.18 18.56 4.11
CA PRO A 293 -32.41 18.25 4.83
C PRO A 293 -32.46 16.84 5.45
N ALA A 294 -31.97 15.84 4.70
CA ALA A 294 -31.90 14.45 5.16
C ALA A 294 -31.00 14.25 6.39
N VAL A 295 -29.98 15.10 6.58
CA VAL A 295 -29.02 15.03 7.68
C VAL A 295 -29.54 15.74 8.93
N ARG A 296 -30.17 16.90 8.76
CA ARG A 296 -30.60 17.76 9.88
C ARG A 296 -31.94 17.37 10.51
N ARG A 297 -32.79 16.61 9.81
CA ARG A 297 -34.16 16.31 10.23
C ARG A 297 -34.26 15.68 11.63
N SER A 298 -33.52 14.60 11.89
CA SER A 298 -33.58 13.91 13.18
C SER A 298 -33.07 14.77 14.33
N SER A 299 -32.06 15.60 14.07
CA SER A 299 -31.52 16.58 15.01
C SER A 299 -32.53 17.68 15.36
N LEU A 300 -33.26 18.20 14.36
CA LEU A 300 -34.32 19.20 14.58
C LEU A 300 -35.51 18.62 15.35
N GLU A 301 -35.91 17.38 15.06
CA GLU A 301 -36.95 16.67 15.81
C GLU A 301 -36.56 16.49 17.29
N ALA A 302 -35.28 16.15 17.56
CA ALA A 302 -34.76 16.05 18.92
C ALA A 302 -34.78 17.40 19.67
N ILE A 303 -34.42 18.50 19.01
CA ILE A 303 -34.48 19.84 19.59
C ILE A 303 -35.93 20.24 19.90
N LYS A 304 -36.86 19.98 18.98
CA LYS A 304 -38.30 20.23 19.17
C LYS A 304 -38.82 19.47 20.39
N ALA A 305 -38.55 18.17 20.47
CA ALA A 305 -38.95 17.33 21.60
C ALA A 305 -38.39 17.83 22.94
N HIS A 306 -37.13 18.31 22.97
CA HIS A 306 -36.53 18.90 24.17
C HIS A 306 -37.24 20.17 24.62
N LEU A 307 -37.57 21.08 23.68
CA LEU A 307 -38.30 22.31 23.97
C LEU A 307 -39.74 22.05 24.42
N GLU A 308 -40.40 21.03 23.86
CA GLU A 308 -41.73 20.57 24.28
C GLU A 308 -41.70 20.00 25.70
N ALA A 309 -40.70 19.16 26.03
CA ALA A 309 -40.51 18.62 27.38
C ALA A 309 -40.30 19.74 28.43
N MET A 310 -39.63 20.82 28.05
CA MET A 310 -39.45 22.02 28.88
C MET A 310 -40.69 22.94 28.94
N LYS A 311 -41.77 22.63 28.24
CA LYS A 311 -42.95 23.51 28.04
C LYS A 311 -42.58 24.89 27.49
N ARG A 312 -41.56 24.95 26.63
CA ARG A 312 -41.02 26.18 26.03
C ARG A 312 -41.21 26.26 24.51
N TRP A 313 -41.81 25.24 23.90
CA TRP A 313 -42.20 25.23 22.50
C TRP A 313 -43.40 26.16 22.26
N ASP A 314 -43.19 27.21 21.47
CA ASP A 314 -44.19 28.21 21.13
C ASP A 314 -43.88 28.80 19.77
N ILE A 315 -44.76 28.56 18.79
CA ILE A 315 -44.59 28.93 17.38
C ILE A 315 -44.51 30.46 17.20
N THR A 316 -44.99 31.25 18.17
CA THR A 316 -44.85 32.72 18.14
C THR A 316 -43.42 33.20 18.38
N LYS A 317 -42.53 32.33 18.88
CA LYS A 317 -41.13 32.66 19.16
C LYS A 317 -40.25 32.35 17.95
N SER A 318 -39.37 33.30 17.62
CA SER A 318 -38.44 33.23 16.49
C SER A 318 -37.67 31.89 16.39
N ARG A 319 -37.18 31.35 17.52
CA ARG A 319 -36.50 30.05 17.55
C ARG A 319 -37.38 28.89 17.07
N CYS A 320 -38.59 28.78 17.62
CA CYS A 320 -39.49 27.66 17.33
C CYS A 320 -40.02 27.78 15.89
N GLN A 321 -40.28 29.00 15.42
CA GLN A 321 -40.62 29.26 14.03
C GLN A 321 -39.50 28.81 13.09
N LYS A 322 -38.25 29.17 13.39
CA LYS A 322 -37.08 28.75 12.59
C LYS A 322 -36.91 27.23 12.55
N ILE A 323 -37.06 26.55 13.68
CA ILE A 323 -37.01 25.07 13.74
C ILE A 323 -38.15 24.45 12.91
N GLN A 324 -39.36 25.00 13.00
CA GLN A 324 -40.51 24.49 12.27
C GLN A 324 -40.34 24.65 10.75
N THR A 325 -39.83 25.81 10.29
CA THR A 325 -39.51 26.01 8.87
C THR A 325 -38.45 25.03 8.36
N LEU A 326 -37.36 24.84 9.12
CA LEU A 326 -36.28 23.91 8.74
C LEU A 326 -36.70 22.43 8.73
N LEU A 327 -37.79 22.07 9.41
CA LEU A 327 -38.39 20.73 9.40
C LEU A 327 -39.33 20.50 8.21
N GLU A 328 -39.90 21.59 7.67
CA GLU A 328 -40.80 21.57 6.52
C GLU A 328 -40.03 21.60 5.17
N GLU A 329 -38.80 22.11 5.20
CA GLU A 329 -37.79 22.03 4.13
C GLU A 329 -37.07 20.68 4.06
#